data_AF-A0A517TUG3-F1
#
_entry.id   AF-A0A517TUG3-F1
#
_cell.length_a   1.000
_cell.length_b   1.000
_cell.length_c   1.000
_cell.angle_alpha   90.00
_cell.angle_beta   90.00
_cell.angle_gamma   90.00
#
_symmetry.space_group_name_H-M   'P 1'
#
loop_
_entity.id
_entity.type
_entity.pdbx_description
1 polymer ?
#
loop_
_entity_poly.entity_id
_entity_poly.type
_entity_poly.pdbx_seq_one_letter_code
_entity_poly.pdbx_strand_id
1 'polypeptide(L)'
;MLTLFLRPVRMLLQALIGNDTPRQTAWGFSLGMMVGLLPKGNLTAIAIAMVLCSLRVNRAAGFLAIAIFSYVGAFFDDTAHRLGSLLLTSPTLQPMFAAIYDKPLGPFSGLNNTAVLGQLFIGLYLFYPVYRAARVTTTYLRPRLQHYLMRYKLVRWIMGAEIGAQWGLE
;
A
#
# COMPACT_ATOMS: atom_id res chain seq x y z
N MET A 1 -4.06 -6.04 26.57
CA MET A 1 -3.38 -4.76 26.29
C MET A 1 -2.01 -4.95 25.63
N LEU A 2 -1.15 -5.87 26.12
CA LEU A 2 0.18 -6.13 25.54
C LEU A 2 0.15 -6.63 24.07
N THR A 3 -0.91 -7.35 23.69
CA THR A 3 -1.12 -7.89 22.33
C THR A 3 -1.30 -6.80 21.26
N LEU A 4 -1.78 -5.61 21.64
CA LEU A 4 -1.96 -4.49 20.71
C LEU A 4 -0.62 -3.91 20.24
N PHE A 5 0.39 -3.89 21.11
CA PHE A 5 1.74 -3.42 20.78
C PHE A 5 2.55 -4.46 20.00
N LEU A 6 2.29 -5.75 20.20
CA LEU A 6 2.99 -6.83 19.50
C LEU A 6 2.54 -7.00 18.05
N ARG A 7 1.27 -6.71 17.74
CA ARG A 7 0.71 -6.81 16.37
C ARG A 7 1.45 -6.00 15.31
N PRO A 8 1.67 -4.68 15.46
CA PRO A 8 2.39 -3.90 14.45
C PRO A 8 3.83 -4.38 14.29
N VAL A 9 4.54 -4.65 15.40
CA VAL A 9 5.91 -5.20 15.35
C VAL A 9 5.95 -6.51 14.57
N ARG A 10 4.99 -7.39 14.78
CA ARG A 10 4.87 -8.63 14.02
C ARG A 10 4.59 -8.39 12.53
N MET A 11 3.69 -7.48 12.19
CA MET A 11 3.42 -7.14 10.78
C MET A 11 4.68 -6.58 10.11
N LEU A 12 5.47 -5.76 10.80
CA LEU A 12 6.77 -5.31 10.29
C LEU A 12 7.71 -6.49 10.03
N LEU A 13 7.83 -7.43 10.99
CA LEU A 13 8.64 -8.63 10.81
C LEU A 13 8.16 -9.51 9.64
N GLN A 14 6.84 -9.67 9.47
CA GLN A 14 6.24 -10.41 8.35
C GLN A 14 6.42 -9.69 7.00
N ALA A 15 6.41 -8.36 6.98
CA ALA A 15 6.69 -7.58 5.78
C ALA A 15 8.15 -7.77 5.31
N LEU A 16 9.09 -7.90 6.26
CA LEU A 16 10.53 -7.96 6.00
C LEU A 16 11.05 -9.38 5.77
N ILE A 17 10.57 -10.37 6.53
CA ILE A 17 11.10 -11.75 6.54
C ILE A 17 10.01 -12.80 6.26
N GLY A 18 8.77 -12.39 5.97
CA GLY A 18 7.67 -13.33 5.70
C GLY A 18 8.03 -14.32 4.58
N ASN A 19 7.40 -15.50 4.58
CA ASN A 19 7.72 -16.58 3.63
C ASN A 19 7.30 -16.33 2.18
N ASP A 20 6.70 -15.17 1.87
CA ASP A 20 6.23 -14.82 0.52
C ASP A 20 7.37 -14.66 -0.48
N THR A 21 7.08 -14.74 -1.78
CA THR A 21 8.11 -14.48 -2.81
C THR A 21 8.46 -12.97 -2.87
N PRO A 22 9.69 -12.58 -3.24
CA PRO A 22 10.06 -11.17 -3.39
C PRO A 22 9.14 -10.39 -4.35
N ARG A 23 8.56 -11.10 -5.34
CA ARG A 23 7.58 -10.54 -6.26
C ARG A 23 6.26 -10.20 -5.56
N GLN A 24 5.75 -11.08 -4.72
CA GLN A 24 4.52 -10.84 -3.94
C GLN A 24 4.70 -9.70 -2.93
N THR A 25 5.88 -9.59 -2.31
CA THR A 25 6.22 -8.46 -1.45
C THR A 25 6.26 -7.15 -2.23
N ALA A 26 6.90 -7.15 -3.41
CA ALA A 26 6.97 -5.96 -4.26
C ALA A 26 5.60 -5.48 -4.75
N TRP A 27 4.72 -6.41 -5.18
CA TRP A 27 3.34 -6.07 -5.56
C TRP A 27 2.53 -5.56 -4.37
N GLY A 28 2.65 -6.20 -3.22
CA GLY A 28 1.98 -5.75 -1.99
C GLY A 28 2.41 -4.34 -1.63
N PHE A 29 3.71 -4.07 -1.64
CA PHE A 29 4.28 -2.76 -1.33
C PHE A 29 3.87 -1.69 -2.34
N SER A 30 3.91 -1.96 -3.65
CA SER A 30 3.55 -0.97 -4.68
C SER A 30 2.04 -0.66 -4.69
N LEU A 31 1.18 -1.66 -4.47
CA LEU A 31 -0.26 -1.43 -4.31
C LEU A 31 -0.56 -0.68 -3.01
N GLY A 32 0.13 -1.02 -1.92
CA GLY A 32 0.03 -0.30 -0.66
C GLY A 32 0.48 1.16 -0.77
N MET A 33 1.51 1.44 -1.57
CA MET A 33 1.91 2.82 -1.91
C MET A 33 0.76 3.59 -2.55
N MET A 34 0.10 3.01 -3.57
CA MET A 34 -1.03 3.68 -4.23
C MET A 34 -2.14 4.01 -3.22
N VAL A 35 -2.52 3.04 -2.39
CA VAL A 35 -3.55 3.25 -1.35
C VAL A 35 -3.12 4.30 -0.33
N GLY A 36 -1.85 4.29 0.09
CA GLY A 36 -1.30 5.24 1.06
C GLY A 36 -1.22 6.66 0.52
N LEU A 37 -0.92 6.85 -0.76
CA LEU A 37 -0.82 8.17 -1.37
C LEU A 37 -2.17 8.87 -1.50
N LEU A 38 -3.26 8.12 -1.69
CA LEU A 38 -4.58 8.72 -1.91
C LEU A 38 -5.16 9.33 -0.62
N PRO A 39 -5.94 10.43 -0.71
CA PRO A 39 -6.67 10.96 0.43
C PRO A 39 -7.72 9.95 0.87
N LYS A 40 -7.98 9.88 2.19
CA LYS A 40 -8.93 8.91 2.74
C LYS A 40 -10.37 9.40 2.50
N GLY A 41 -11.30 8.48 2.26
CA GLY A 41 -12.73 8.79 2.12
C GLY A 41 -13.29 8.85 0.70
N ASN A 42 -12.55 8.38 -0.30
CA ASN A 42 -13.06 8.21 -1.67
C ASN A 42 -13.15 6.73 -2.06
N LEU A 43 -14.02 6.43 -3.03
CA LEU A 43 -14.22 5.07 -3.52
C LEU A 43 -13.00 4.54 -4.27
N THR A 44 -12.20 5.41 -4.91
CA THR A 44 -10.96 4.99 -5.59
C THR A 44 -9.96 4.36 -4.62
N ALA A 45 -9.71 4.97 -3.47
CA ALA A 45 -8.81 4.45 -2.44
C ALA A 45 -9.31 3.11 -1.89
N ILE A 46 -10.63 3.01 -1.66
CA ILE A 46 -11.26 1.76 -1.22
C ILE A 46 -11.11 0.68 -2.31
N ALA A 47 -11.35 1.00 -3.57
CA ALA A 47 -11.24 0.06 -4.68
C ALA A 47 -9.80 -0.49 -4.81
N ILE A 48 -8.78 0.36 -4.75
CA ILE A 48 -7.37 -0.09 -4.79
C ILE A 48 -7.03 -0.91 -3.53
N ALA A 49 -7.54 -0.53 -2.36
CA ALA A 49 -7.36 -1.32 -1.14
C ALA A 49 -8.02 -2.70 -1.24
N MET A 50 -9.21 -2.80 -1.86
CA MET A 50 -9.84 -4.09 -2.15
C MET A 50 -8.98 -4.93 -3.10
N VAL A 51 -8.40 -4.34 -4.14
CA VAL A 51 -7.47 -5.03 -5.04
C VAL A 51 -6.26 -5.56 -4.27
N LEU A 52 -5.64 -4.74 -3.42
CA LEU A 52 -4.53 -5.16 -2.55
C LEU A 52 -4.92 -6.36 -1.67
N CYS A 53 -6.11 -6.35 -1.08
CA CYS A 53 -6.59 -7.41 -0.19
C CYS A 53 -7.02 -8.68 -0.94
N SER A 54 -7.55 -8.55 -2.16
CA SER A 54 -8.04 -9.64 -3.00
C SER A 54 -6.90 -10.44 -3.65
N LEU A 55 -5.80 -9.76 -4.00
CA LEU A 55 -4.65 -10.42 -4.60
C LEU A 55 -3.84 -11.24 -3.59
N ARG A 56 -3.20 -12.32 -4.07
CA ARG A 56 -2.28 -13.16 -3.28
C ARG A 56 -0.90 -12.51 -3.13
N VAL A 57 -0.85 -11.36 -2.47
CA VAL A 57 0.35 -10.56 -2.21
C VAL A 57 0.68 -10.50 -0.71
N ASN A 58 1.89 -10.06 -0.35
CA ASN A 58 2.24 -9.88 1.05
C ASN A 58 1.49 -8.65 1.61
N ARG A 59 0.42 -8.91 2.36
CA ARG A 59 -0.43 -7.86 2.94
C ARG A 59 0.32 -7.02 3.98
N ALA A 60 1.24 -7.63 4.72
CA ALA A 60 2.02 -6.91 5.73
C ALA A 60 2.90 -5.83 5.08
N ALA A 61 3.55 -6.14 3.95
CA ALA A 61 4.29 -5.18 3.15
C ALA A 61 3.39 -4.09 2.55
N GLY A 62 2.19 -4.47 2.11
CA GLY A 62 1.18 -3.50 1.66
C GLY A 62 0.73 -2.53 2.74
N PHE A 63 0.40 -3.02 3.94
CA PHE A 63 0.03 -2.16 5.07
C PHE A 63 1.19 -1.28 5.55
N LEU A 64 2.42 -1.80 5.55
CA LEU A 64 3.60 -1.00 5.82
C LEU A 64 3.76 0.13 4.79
N ALA A 65 3.60 -0.17 3.50
CA ALA A 65 3.62 0.85 2.46
C ALA A 65 2.50 1.88 2.65
N ILE A 66 1.27 1.46 2.96
CA ILE A 66 0.16 2.38 3.27
C ILE A 66 0.55 3.34 4.40
N ALA A 67 1.12 2.81 5.48
CA ALA A 67 1.52 3.63 6.61
C ALA A 67 2.60 4.66 6.21
N ILE A 68 3.65 4.24 5.51
CA ILE A 68 4.73 5.13 5.05
C ILE A 68 4.19 6.19 4.09
N PHE A 69 3.49 5.76 3.03
CA PHE A 69 3.05 6.64 1.97
C PHE A 69 1.86 7.51 2.36
N SER A 70 1.12 7.19 3.42
CA SER A 70 0.11 8.10 4.00
C SER A 70 0.71 9.37 4.57
N TYR A 71 1.95 9.33 5.06
CA TYR A 71 2.66 10.55 5.47
C TYR A 71 3.28 11.27 4.27
N VAL A 72 3.81 10.50 3.32
CA VAL A 72 4.41 11.06 2.09
C VAL A 72 3.36 11.77 1.24
N GLY A 73 2.16 11.22 1.10
CA GLY A 73 1.08 11.80 0.30
C GLY A 73 0.70 13.21 0.75
N ALA A 74 0.68 13.46 2.06
CA ALA A 74 0.41 14.78 2.63
C ALA A 74 1.49 15.82 2.25
N PHE A 75 2.75 15.39 2.09
CA PHE A 75 3.83 16.27 1.66
C PHE A 75 3.75 16.62 0.16
N PHE A 76 3.22 15.71 -0.66
CA PHE A 76 3.07 15.90 -2.10
C PHE A 76 1.72 16.53 -2.49
N ASP A 77 0.89 16.94 -1.53
CA ASP A 77 -0.49 17.37 -1.76
C ASP A 77 -0.56 18.61 -2.68
N ASP A 78 0.29 19.61 -2.48
CA ASP A 78 0.36 20.79 -3.35
C ASP A 78 0.69 20.45 -4.81
N THR A 79 1.61 19.50 -5.00
CA THR A 79 2.01 19.04 -6.34
C THR A 79 0.89 18.25 -7.00
N ALA A 80 0.22 17.40 -6.22
CA ALA A 80 -0.93 16.64 -6.67
C ALA A 80 -2.09 17.56 -7.05
N HIS A 81 -2.37 18.60 -6.26
CA HIS A 81 -3.43 19.56 -6.55
C HIS A 81 -3.22 20.27 -7.89
N ARG A 82 -1.98 20.72 -8.17
CA ARG A 82 -1.62 21.36 -9.45
C ARG A 82 -1.76 20.41 -10.63
N LEU A 83 -1.31 19.17 -10.48
CA LEU A 83 -1.39 18.17 -11.54
C LEU A 83 -2.84 17.76 -11.79
N GLY A 84 -3.61 17.57 -10.72
CA GLY A 84 -5.02 17.24 -10.79
C GLY A 84 -5.87 18.34 -11.39
N SER A 85 -5.60 19.61 -11.08
CA SER A 85 -6.33 20.73 -11.68
C SER A 85 -6.11 20.80 -13.19
N LEU A 86 -4.87 20.67 -13.66
CA LEU A 86 -4.55 20.62 -15.08
C LEU A 86 -5.31 19.49 -15.81
N LEU A 87 -5.37 18.30 -15.20
CA LEU A 87 -6.09 17.16 -15.76
C LEU A 87 -7.61 17.38 -15.78
N LEU A 88 -8.19 17.94 -14.71
CA LEU A 88 -9.63 18.20 -14.62
C LEU A 88 -10.09 19.30 -15.58
N THR A 89 -9.27 20.34 -15.78
CA THR A 89 -9.58 21.45 -16.69
C THR A 89 -9.31 21.12 -18.15
N SER A 90 -8.66 19.99 -18.45
CA SER A 90 -8.31 19.62 -19.82
C SER A 90 -9.58 19.31 -20.63
N PRO A 91 -9.85 20.05 -21.73
CA PRO A 91 -11.07 19.87 -22.53
C PRO A 91 -11.14 18.48 -23.16
N THR A 92 -10.01 17.83 -23.42
CA THR A 92 -9.95 16.46 -23.95
C THR A 92 -10.40 15.41 -22.94
N LEU A 93 -10.18 15.64 -21.64
CA LEU A 93 -10.51 14.69 -20.57
C LEU A 93 -11.90 14.94 -19.96
N GLN A 94 -12.47 16.13 -20.14
CA GLN A 94 -13.83 16.46 -19.71
C GLN A 94 -14.92 15.45 -20.13
N PRO A 95 -14.99 14.97 -21.40
CA PRO A 95 -16.02 14.00 -21.77
C PRO A 95 -15.86 12.66 -21.03
N MET A 96 -14.61 12.24 -20.76
CA MET A 96 -14.35 11.03 -19.98
C MET A 96 -14.86 11.20 -18.54
N PHE A 97 -14.55 12.33 -17.90
CA PHE A 97 -15.02 12.60 -16.54
C PHE A 97 -16.53 12.74 -16.47
N ALA A 98 -17.16 13.41 -17.43
CA ALA A 98 -18.61 13.52 -17.53
C ALA A 98 -19.28 12.14 -17.59
N ALA A 99 -18.77 11.22 -18.41
CA ALA A 99 -19.28 9.84 -18.51
C ALA A 99 -19.10 9.02 -17.21
N ILE A 100 -18.09 9.34 -16.40
CA ILE A 100 -17.89 8.72 -15.08
C ILE A 100 -18.92 9.27 -14.08
N TYR A 101 -19.14 10.59 -14.06
CA TYR A 101 -20.06 11.24 -13.13
C TYR A 101 -21.53 11.01 -13.42
N ASP A 102 -21.88 10.71 -14.67
CA ASP A 102 -23.25 10.35 -15.05
C ASP A 102 -23.70 9.00 -14.45
N LYS A 103 -22.74 8.16 -14.00
CA LYS A 103 -23.03 6.89 -13.32
C LYS A 103 -23.41 7.11 -11.85
N PRO A 104 -24.26 6.25 -11.26
CA PRO A 104 -24.73 6.40 -9.88
C PRO A 104 -23.61 6.38 -8.83
N LEU A 105 -22.51 5.68 -9.09
CA LEU A 105 -21.32 5.65 -8.21
C LEU A 105 -20.27 6.71 -8.57
N GLY A 106 -20.47 7.44 -9.67
CA GLY A 106 -19.54 8.45 -10.19
C GLY A 106 -19.16 9.53 -9.17
N PRO A 107 -20.13 10.15 -8.48
CA PRO A 107 -19.84 11.18 -7.46
C PRO A 107 -19.00 10.66 -6.30
N PHE A 108 -19.14 9.38 -5.94
CA PHE A 108 -18.39 8.76 -4.83
C PHE A 108 -16.96 8.34 -5.22
N SER A 109 -16.62 8.35 -6.52
CA SER A 109 -15.27 8.02 -7.01
C SER A 109 -14.17 8.90 -6.39
N GLY A 110 -14.51 10.14 -6.00
CA GLY A 110 -13.57 11.14 -5.51
C GLY A 110 -12.62 11.69 -6.58
N LEU A 111 -12.82 11.33 -7.85
CA LEU A 111 -12.03 11.86 -8.97
C LEU A 111 -12.29 13.35 -9.23
N ASN A 112 -13.34 13.91 -8.62
CA ASN A 112 -13.69 15.33 -8.69
C ASN A 112 -12.77 16.19 -7.82
N ASN A 113 -12.04 15.55 -6.90
CA ASN A 113 -11.04 16.19 -6.09
C ASN A 113 -9.68 16.13 -6.81
N THR A 114 -9.10 17.30 -7.07
CA THR A 114 -7.81 17.44 -7.75
C THR A 114 -6.67 16.76 -6.99
N ALA A 115 -6.71 16.71 -5.65
CA ALA A 115 -5.71 16.00 -4.85
C ALA A 115 -5.76 14.48 -5.11
N VAL A 116 -6.96 13.90 -5.07
CA VAL A 116 -7.19 12.46 -5.33
C VAL A 116 -6.72 12.11 -6.74
N LEU A 117 -7.14 12.91 -7.73
CA LEU A 117 -6.78 12.68 -9.12
C LEU A 117 -5.27 12.83 -9.35
N GLY A 118 -4.65 13.89 -8.83
CA GLY A 118 -3.21 14.09 -8.92
C GLY A 118 -2.41 12.97 -8.28
N GLN A 119 -2.75 12.56 -7.05
CA GLN A 119 -2.09 11.45 -6.34
C GLN A 119 -2.30 10.11 -7.04
N LEU A 120 -3.45 9.89 -7.69
CA LEU A 120 -3.69 8.68 -8.49
C LEU A 120 -2.72 8.61 -9.68
N PHE A 121 -2.55 9.69 -10.43
CA PHE A 121 -1.63 9.73 -11.57
C PHE A 121 -0.17 9.67 -11.14
N ILE A 122 0.22 10.39 -10.07
CA ILE A 122 1.55 10.30 -9.47
C ILE A 122 1.82 8.86 -9.01
N GLY A 123 0.86 8.25 -8.31
CA GLY A 123 0.94 6.87 -7.85
C GLY A 123 1.08 5.88 -9.00
N LEU A 124 0.34 6.07 -10.10
CA LEU A 124 0.42 5.24 -11.30
C LEU A 124 1.79 5.38 -11.99
N TYR A 125 2.31 6.60 -12.10
CA TYR A 125 3.65 6.86 -12.63
C TYR A 125 4.74 6.22 -11.77
N LEU A 126 4.63 6.37 -10.44
CA LEU A 126 5.58 5.80 -9.48
C LEU A 126 5.41 4.29 -9.27
N PHE A 127 4.32 3.69 -9.72
CA PHE A 127 4.01 2.29 -9.46
C PHE A 127 5.11 1.35 -9.97
N TYR A 128 5.50 1.50 -11.24
CA TYR A 128 6.54 0.67 -11.85
C TYR A 128 7.92 0.86 -11.22
N PRO A 129 8.45 2.08 -11.04
CA PRO A 129 9.76 2.25 -10.39
C PRO A 129 9.77 1.74 -8.95
N VAL A 130 8.70 1.98 -8.18
CA VAL A 130 8.59 1.48 -6.80
C VAL A 130 8.46 -0.04 -6.75
N TYR A 131 7.72 -0.66 -7.66
CA TYR A 131 7.68 -2.12 -7.78
C TYR A 131 9.07 -2.71 -8.04
N ARG A 132 9.84 -2.14 -8.98
CA ARG A 132 11.21 -2.64 -9.24
C ARG A 132 12.12 -2.43 -8.04
N ALA A 133 12.08 -1.24 -7.44
CA ALA A 133 12.89 -0.92 -6.26
C ALA A 133 12.56 -1.87 -5.11
N ALA A 134 11.27 -2.06 -4.78
CA ALA A 134 10.83 -2.98 -3.74
C ALA A 134 11.26 -4.42 -4.02
N ARG A 135 11.18 -4.88 -5.27
CA ARG A 135 11.64 -6.23 -5.67
C ARG A 135 13.14 -6.40 -5.45
N VAL A 136 13.94 -5.43 -5.92
CA VAL A 136 15.40 -5.42 -5.74
C VAL A 136 15.74 -5.41 -4.25
N THR A 137 15.21 -4.44 -3.50
CA THR A 137 15.44 -4.31 -2.06
C THR A 137 15.07 -5.60 -1.33
N THR A 138 13.90 -6.18 -1.59
CA THR A 138 13.48 -7.41 -0.92
C THR A 138 14.41 -8.58 -1.24
N THR A 139 14.92 -8.68 -2.46
CA THR A 139 15.79 -9.79 -2.87
C THR A 139 17.17 -9.70 -2.20
N TYR A 140 17.74 -8.50 -2.08
CA TYR A 140 19.05 -8.29 -1.45
C TYR A 140 18.99 -8.19 0.09
N LEU A 141 17.95 -7.55 0.61
CA LEU A 141 17.84 -7.22 2.03
C LEU A 141 17.32 -8.41 2.87
N ARG A 142 16.40 -9.20 2.32
CA ARG A 142 15.78 -10.33 3.05
C ARG A 142 16.77 -11.38 3.56
N PRO A 143 17.72 -11.93 2.77
CA PRO A 143 18.65 -12.95 3.31
C PRO A 143 19.51 -12.39 4.45
N ARG A 144 19.91 -11.11 4.36
CA ARG A 144 20.66 -10.43 5.42
C ARG A 144 19.79 -10.23 6.67
N LEU A 145 18.61 -9.65 6.52
CA LEU A 145 17.69 -9.40 7.62
C LEU A 145 17.26 -10.69 8.30
N GLN A 146 16.99 -11.75 7.55
CA GLN A 146 16.62 -13.05 8.10
C GLN A 146 17.72 -13.59 9.01
N HIS A 147 18.98 -13.49 8.61
CA HIS A 147 20.11 -13.92 9.43
C HIS A 147 20.24 -13.10 10.72
N TYR A 148 20.13 -11.78 10.65
CA TYR A 148 20.23 -10.90 11.83
C TYR A 148 19.03 -11.04 12.77
N LEU A 149 17.81 -11.04 12.24
CA LEU A 149 16.59 -11.02 13.03
C LEU A 149 16.28 -12.37 13.66
N MET A 150 16.58 -13.50 13.00
CA MET A 150 16.41 -14.84 13.60
C MET A 150 17.39 -15.15 14.73
N ARG A 151 18.46 -14.35 14.89
CA ARG A 151 19.39 -14.47 16.03
C ARG A 151 18.71 -14.13 17.37
N TYR A 152 17.68 -13.29 17.35
CA TYR A 152 17.00 -12.85 18.57
C TYR A 152 15.86 -13.80 18.95
N LYS A 153 15.95 -14.42 20.14
CA LYS A 153 14.90 -15.32 20.67
C LYS A 153 13.51 -14.67 20.71
N LEU A 154 13.45 -13.36 20.99
CA LEU A 154 12.22 -12.58 21.03
C LEU A 154 11.51 -12.55 19.66
N VAL A 155 12.27 -12.36 18.58
CA VAL A 155 11.76 -12.32 17.21
C VAL A 155 11.22 -13.69 16.80
N ARG A 156 11.94 -14.77 17.15
CA ARG A 156 11.49 -16.15 16.91
C ARG A 156 10.20 -16.48 17.68
N TRP A 157 10.07 -15.97 18.91
CA TRP A 157 8.85 -16.11 19.72
C TRP A 157 7.67 -15.35 19.11
N ILE A 158 7.86 -14.10 18.69
CA ILE A 158 6.80 -13.26 18.10
C ILE A 158 6.32 -13.83 16.76
N MET A 159 7.23 -14.35 15.92
CA MET A 159 6.84 -15.04 14.69
C MET A 159 6.22 -16.43 14.98
N GLY A 160 6.80 -17.20 15.89
CA GLY A 160 6.36 -18.55 16.25
C GLY A 160 5.03 -18.61 16.98
N ALA A 161 4.62 -17.54 17.66
CA ALA A 161 3.32 -17.44 18.33
C ALA A 161 2.10 -17.57 17.38
N GLU A 162 2.27 -17.48 16.05
CA GLU A 162 1.18 -17.79 15.09
C GLU A 162 1.05 -19.27 14.80
N ILE A 163 2.14 -20.04 14.90
CA ILE A 163 2.07 -21.48 14.66
C ILE A 163 1.28 -22.14 15.78
N GLY A 164 1.42 -21.70 17.03
CA GLY A 164 0.56 -22.15 18.13
C GLY A 164 -0.90 -21.72 17.98
N ALA A 165 -1.15 -20.47 17.58
CA ALA A 165 -2.50 -19.92 17.46
C ALA A 165 -3.28 -20.40 16.22
N GLN A 166 -2.60 -20.74 15.12
CA GLN A 166 -3.22 -21.32 13.91
C GLN A 166 -3.55 -22.81 14.08
N TRP A 167 -2.91 -23.50 15.02
CA TRP A 167 -3.11 -24.93 15.28
C TRP A 167 -4.04 -25.21 16.47
N GLY A 168 -4.63 -24.18 17.08
CA GLY A 168 -5.65 -24.36 18.12
C GLY A 168 -5.15 -25.15 19.34
N LEU A 169 -3.88 -24.98 19.72
CA LEU A 169 -3.35 -25.51 20.97
C LEU A 169 -3.43 -24.42 22.04
N GLU A 170 -4.64 -24.17 22.53
CA GLU A 170 -4.84 -23.72 23.91
C GLU A 170 -5.23 -24.92 24.77
#